data_AF-A0A6A5C7V3-F1
#
_entry.id   AF-A0A6A5C7V3-F1
#
_cell.length_a   1.000
_cell.length_b   1.000
_cell.length_c   1.000
_cell.angle_alpha   90.00
_cell.angle_beta   90.00
_cell.angle_gamma   90.00
#
_symmetry.space_group_name_H-M   'P 1'
#
loop_
_entity.id
_entity.type
_entity.pdbx_description
1 polymer ?
#
loop_
_entity_poly.entity_id
_entity_poly.type
_entity_poly.pdbx_seq_one_letter_code
_entity_poly.pdbx_strand_id
1 'polypeptide(L)'
;MPQVDPKHAQRFQELVNQPIDEQCEFFLKSFIFALGDDWPEVVKLSNAFKKYISENTSSAFQGQLDEAQAADFLQKNGRTRTATQRREEIRDIDLDFNKHIAFIEYLLLHYKHMILQEYYKRHTELTAPKDHLENFAIGVTGVGYALLEELFTMPEGMNEELEKAISEFYAAKRERENKIKDLESKSHGEGVGALRAKNELAQMQAQDQTETNKMEMTLNAAKRKALKHSGSEALAQKKKQQEEEEKKKLMEGRQKMKEKSALWEQK
;
A
#
# COMPACT_ATOMS: atom_id res chain seq x y z
N MET A 1 9.74 15.96 17.65
CA MET A 1 9.00 15.14 16.67
C MET A 1 9.89 13.97 16.31
N PRO A 2 9.40 12.74 16.27
CA PRO A 2 10.18 11.61 15.75
C PRO A 2 10.64 11.98 14.33
N GLN A 3 11.95 11.91 14.09
CA GLN A 3 12.53 12.24 12.80
C GLN A 3 12.34 11.04 11.87
N VAL A 4 11.77 11.28 10.69
CA VAL A 4 11.72 10.29 9.61
C VAL A 4 13.14 9.83 9.31
N ASP A 5 13.38 8.52 9.27
CA ASP A 5 14.67 7.99 8.81
C ASP A 5 14.98 8.60 7.43
N PRO A 6 16.11 9.31 7.26
CA PRO A 6 16.48 9.90 5.98
C PRO A 6 16.37 8.95 4.79
N LYS A 7 16.56 7.64 5.01
CA LYS A 7 16.36 6.61 3.98
C LYS A 7 14.91 6.45 3.57
N HIS A 8 13.97 6.49 4.51
CA HIS A 8 12.54 6.43 4.21
C HIS A 8 12.08 7.68 3.48
N ALA A 9 12.56 8.86 3.89
CA ALA A 9 12.26 10.11 3.18
C ALA A 9 12.74 10.07 1.71
N GLN A 10 13.96 9.59 1.46
CA GLN A 10 14.49 9.48 0.09
C GLN A 10 13.68 8.47 -0.75
N ARG A 11 13.44 7.27 -0.22
CA ARG A 11 12.62 6.25 -0.92
C ARG A 11 11.22 6.75 -1.20
N PHE A 12 10.66 7.57 -0.31
CA PHE A 12 9.36 8.19 -0.51
C PHE A 12 9.37 9.19 -1.65
N GLN A 13 10.37 10.05 -1.71
CA GLN A 13 10.53 11.00 -2.81
C GLN A 13 10.65 10.27 -4.15
N GLU A 14 11.40 9.17 -4.20
CA GLU A 14 11.51 8.34 -5.40
C GLU A 14 10.14 7.77 -5.80
N LEU A 15 9.38 7.24 -4.85
CA LEU A 15 8.04 6.69 -5.07
C LEU A 15 7.01 7.74 -5.52
N VAL A 16 7.01 8.93 -4.91
CA VAL A 16 6.14 10.06 -5.26
C VAL A 16 6.34 10.51 -6.73
N ASN A 17 7.55 10.37 -7.25
CA ASN A 17 7.91 10.72 -8.62
C ASN A 17 7.62 9.61 -9.65
N GLN A 18 7.21 8.42 -9.20
CA GLN A 18 6.84 7.33 -10.11
C GLN A 18 5.45 7.56 -10.73
N PRO A 19 5.14 6.94 -11.87
CA PRO A 19 3.78 6.89 -12.41
C PRO A 19 2.75 6.37 -11.40
N ILE A 20 1.51 6.84 -11.50
CA ILE A 20 0.39 6.45 -10.60
C ILE A 20 0.24 4.92 -10.48
N ASP A 21 0.46 4.16 -11.57
CA ASP A 21 0.39 2.70 -11.52
C ASP A 21 1.52 2.07 -10.72
N GLU A 22 2.73 2.62 -10.76
CA GLU A 22 3.86 2.11 -9.96
C GLU A 22 3.67 2.44 -8.48
N GLN A 23 3.13 3.63 -8.18
CA GLN A 23 2.69 3.98 -6.82
C GLN A 23 1.63 3.00 -6.30
N CYS A 24 0.65 2.67 -7.14
CA CYS A 24 -0.42 1.73 -6.85
C CYS A 24 0.13 0.29 -6.65
N GLU A 25 1.03 -0.15 -7.54
CA GLU A 25 1.72 -1.44 -7.47
C GLU A 25 2.47 -1.58 -6.14
N PHE A 26 3.25 -0.56 -5.79
CA PHE A 26 4.02 -0.53 -4.54
C PHE A 26 3.10 -0.58 -3.30
N PHE A 27 2.02 0.19 -3.31
CA PHE A 27 1.05 0.18 -2.22
C PHE A 27 0.40 -1.20 -2.05
N LEU A 28 0.03 -1.87 -3.15
CA LEU A 28 -0.49 -3.23 -3.08
C LEU A 28 0.55 -4.21 -2.53
N LYS A 29 1.81 -4.17 -2.98
CA LYS A 29 2.87 -5.01 -2.40
C LYS A 29 2.99 -4.85 -0.88
N SER A 30 2.81 -3.62 -0.39
CA SER A 30 2.94 -3.29 1.02
C SER A 30 1.72 -3.72 1.85
N PHE A 31 0.51 -3.63 1.27
CA PHE A 31 -0.75 -3.76 2.04
C PHE A 31 -1.73 -4.82 1.53
N ILE A 32 -1.37 -5.66 0.54
CA ILE A 32 -2.32 -6.60 -0.09
C ILE A 32 -3.02 -7.53 0.89
N PHE A 33 -2.35 -7.94 1.97
CA PHE A 33 -2.98 -8.78 3.00
C PHE A 33 -3.95 -8.00 3.87
N ALA A 34 -3.55 -6.82 4.35
CA ALA A 34 -4.36 -5.94 5.18
C ALA A 34 -5.59 -5.41 4.44
N LEU A 35 -5.50 -5.23 3.12
CA LEU A 35 -6.61 -4.87 2.24
C LEU A 35 -7.67 -5.96 2.09
N GLY A 36 -7.41 -7.21 2.46
CA GLY A 36 -8.43 -8.27 2.34
C GLY A 36 -8.96 -8.41 0.90
N ASP A 37 -10.27 -8.55 0.75
CA ASP A 37 -10.92 -8.63 -0.57
C ASP A 37 -11.14 -7.24 -1.21
N ASP A 38 -10.81 -6.16 -0.51
CA ASP A 38 -11.02 -4.77 -0.96
C ASP A 38 -9.84 -4.22 -1.79
N TRP A 39 -8.79 -5.02 -2.04
CA TRP A 39 -7.66 -4.59 -2.86
C TRP A 39 -8.05 -4.08 -4.27
N PRO A 40 -9.12 -4.57 -4.96
CA PRO A 40 -9.54 -4.01 -6.25
C PRO A 40 -9.99 -2.55 -6.14
N GLU A 41 -10.42 -2.09 -4.95
CA GLU A 41 -10.78 -0.69 -4.74
C GLU A 41 -9.57 0.24 -4.88
N VAL A 42 -8.36 -0.21 -4.54
CA VAL A 42 -7.13 0.57 -4.77
C VAL A 42 -6.92 0.80 -6.28
N VAL A 43 -7.18 -0.23 -7.09
CA VAL A 43 -7.08 -0.13 -8.55
C VAL A 43 -8.16 0.80 -9.11
N LYS A 44 -9.40 0.70 -8.63
CA LYS A 44 -10.49 1.62 -9.00
C LYS A 44 -10.15 3.07 -8.64
N LEU A 45 -9.62 3.30 -7.43
CA LEU A 45 -9.17 4.62 -6.98
C LEU A 45 -8.06 5.16 -7.87
N SER A 46 -7.09 4.33 -8.29
CA SER A 46 -6.03 4.77 -9.20
C SER A 46 -6.59 5.26 -10.55
N ASN A 47 -7.60 4.57 -11.08
CA ASN A 47 -8.25 4.97 -12.33
C ASN A 47 -9.08 6.25 -12.13
N ALA A 48 -9.79 6.37 -11.00
CA ALA A 48 -10.53 7.57 -10.65
C ALA A 48 -9.60 8.78 -10.48
N PHE A 49 -8.43 8.60 -9.86
CA PHE A 49 -7.42 9.63 -9.66
C PHE A 49 -6.81 10.09 -11.00
N LYS A 50 -6.42 9.16 -11.87
CA LYS A 50 -5.96 9.47 -13.25
C LYS A 50 -7.02 10.26 -14.03
N LYS A 51 -8.28 9.81 -13.99
CA LYS A 51 -9.40 10.48 -14.64
C LYS A 51 -9.58 11.89 -14.10
N TYR A 52 -9.57 12.05 -12.78
CA TYR A 52 -9.72 13.35 -12.14
C TYR A 52 -8.61 14.33 -12.57
N ILE A 53 -7.36 13.88 -12.62
CA ILE A 53 -6.23 14.70 -13.11
C ILE A 53 -6.47 15.13 -14.55
N SER A 54 -6.85 14.19 -15.44
CA SER A 54 -7.07 14.49 -16.85
C SER A 54 -8.20 15.50 -17.11
N GLU A 55 -9.19 15.56 -16.22
CA GLU A 55 -10.36 16.43 -16.35
C GLU A 55 -10.16 17.80 -15.68
N ASN A 56 -9.36 17.88 -14.61
CA ASN A 56 -9.33 19.03 -13.70
C ASN A 56 -7.96 19.70 -13.56
N THR A 57 -6.90 19.17 -14.17
CA THR A 57 -5.53 19.67 -13.98
C THR A 57 -4.92 20.14 -15.29
N SER A 58 -4.54 21.41 -15.34
CA SER A 58 -3.67 21.95 -16.39
C SER A 58 -2.28 21.33 -16.24
N SER A 59 -1.61 21.01 -17.36
CA SER A 59 -0.36 20.21 -17.49
C SER A 59 0.88 20.59 -16.66
N ALA A 60 0.79 21.50 -15.69
CA ALA A 60 1.91 22.03 -14.90
C ALA A 60 2.49 21.03 -13.89
N PHE A 61 1.68 20.09 -13.36
CA PHE A 61 2.15 19.06 -12.41
C PHE A 61 1.74 17.68 -12.91
N GLN A 62 2.71 16.91 -13.41
CA GLN A 62 2.47 15.59 -14.01
C GLN A 62 2.06 14.59 -12.92
N GLY A 63 0.75 14.37 -12.77
CA GLY A 63 0.24 13.25 -11.97
C GLY A 63 -0.04 13.54 -10.49
N GLN A 64 -0.04 14.80 -10.05
CA GLN A 64 -0.29 15.21 -8.67
C GLN A 64 -1.44 16.22 -8.57
N LEU A 65 -2.05 16.33 -7.39
CA LEU A 65 -3.15 17.26 -7.11
C LEU A 65 -2.69 18.39 -6.19
N ASP A 66 -3.10 19.62 -6.41
CA ASP A 66 -2.93 20.66 -5.38
C ASP A 66 -3.83 20.39 -4.14
N GLU A 67 -3.63 21.15 -3.05
CA GLU A 67 -4.39 20.98 -1.80
C GLU A 67 -5.93 21.04 -2.01
N ALA A 68 -6.41 21.93 -2.89
CA ALA A 68 -7.85 22.11 -3.13
C ALA A 68 -8.43 20.95 -3.96
N GLN A 69 -7.69 20.51 -4.98
CA GLN A 69 -8.02 19.35 -5.80
C GLN A 69 -8.00 18.07 -4.97
N ALA A 70 -6.98 17.87 -4.13
CA ALA A 70 -6.89 16.74 -3.22
C ALA A 70 -8.06 16.74 -2.23
N ALA A 71 -8.43 17.91 -1.71
CA ALA A 71 -9.59 18.07 -0.84
C ALA A 71 -10.92 17.73 -1.51
N ASP A 72 -11.12 18.13 -2.78
CA ASP A 72 -12.31 17.77 -3.56
C ASP A 72 -12.33 16.28 -3.91
N PHE A 73 -11.20 15.73 -4.35
CA PHE A 73 -11.08 14.30 -4.67
C PHE A 73 -11.36 13.42 -3.45
N LEU A 74 -10.85 13.81 -2.27
CA LEU A 74 -11.10 13.10 -1.01
C LEU A 74 -12.57 13.18 -0.57
N GLN A 75 -13.28 14.28 -0.87
CA GLN A 75 -14.71 14.39 -0.59
C GLN A 75 -15.54 13.43 -1.44
N LYS A 76 -15.14 13.23 -2.70
CA LYS A 76 -15.86 12.39 -3.66
C LYS A 76 -15.60 10.90 -3.46
N ASN A 77 -14.37 10.55 -3.10
CA ASN A 77 -13.91 9.17 -3.09
C ASN A 77 -13.55 8.64 -1.69
N GLY A 78 -13.58 9.49 -0.65
CA GLY A 78 -13.19 9.12 0.71
C GLY A 78 -14.30 9.31 1.73
N ARG A 79 -13.94 9.13 3.00
CA ARG A 79 -14.85 9.38 4.13
C ARG A 79 -15.06 10.87 4.37
N THR A 80 -16.26 11.23 4.80
CA THR A 80 -16.64 12.61 5.13
C THR A 80 -15.75 13.19 6.22
N ARG A 81 -15.23 14.38 5.97
CA ARG A 81 -14.37 15.17 6.87
C ARG A 81 -14.86 16.60 6.92
N THR A 82 -14.75 17.23 8.09
CA THR A 82 -14.90 18.69 8.17
C THR A 82 -13.80 19.38 7.36
N ALA A 83 -14.03 20.64 6.99
CA ALA A 83 -13.05 21.42 6.23
C ALA A 83 -11.72 21.60 6.99
N THR A 84 -11.77 21.69 8.32
CA THR A 84 -10.57 21.79 9.17
C THR A 84 -9.79 20.47 9.17
N GLN A 85 -10.44 19.36 9.53
CA GLN A 85 -9.81 18.04 9.55
C GLN A 85 -9.15 17.71 8.21
N ARG A 86 -9.84 18.01 7.10
CA ARG A 86 -9.32 17.73 5.77
C ARG A 86 -8.02 18.47 5.46
N ARG A 87 -7.97 19.77 5.74
CA ARG A 87 -6.76 20.57 5.49
C ARG A 87 -5.60 20.13 6.37
N GLU A 88 -5.88 19.82 7.64
CA GLU A 88 -4.86 19.38 8.59
C GLU A 88 -4.31 18.00 8.20
N GLU A 89 -5.17 17.07 7.79
CA GLU A 89 -4.76 15.75 7.33
C GLU A 89 -4.03 15.75 5.99
N ILE A 90 -4.46 16.59 5.03
CA ILE A 90 -3.74 16.76 3.75
C ILE A 90 -2.34 17.31 4.01
N ARG A 91 -2.19 18.22 4.96
CA ARG A 91 -0.87 18.73 5.36
C ARG A 91 -0.02 17.67 6.08
N ASP A 92 -0.64 16.77 6.83
CA ASP A 92 0.07 15.70 7.55
C ASP A 92 0.63 14.62 6.61
N ILE A 93 0.01 14.45 5.43
CA ILE A 93 0.39 13.46 4.42
C ILE A 93 1.15 14.03 3.22
N ASP A 94 1.30 15.36 3.12
CA ASP A 94 2.27 16.05 2.26
C ASP A 94 3.67 15.91 2.88
N LEU A 95 4.25 14.72 2.76
CA LEU A 95 5.46 14.33 3.50
C LEU A 95 6.73 14.94 2.91
N ASP A 96 6.70 15.35 1.64
CA ASP A 96 7.81 16.05 0.98
C ASP A 96 7.65 17.58 0.98
N PHE A 97 6.56 18.10 1.57
CA PHE A 97 6.25 19.52 1.73
C PHE A 97 6.18 20.30 0.41
N ASN A 98 5.83 19.62 -0.68
CA ASN A 98 5.76 20.23 -2.00
C ASN A 98 4.40 20.90 -2.28
N LYS A 99 3.42 20.78 -1.36
CA LYS A 99 2.02 21.28 -1.45
C LYS A 99 1.14 20.63 -2.52
N HIS A 100 1.61 19.53 -3.08
CA HIS A 100 0.93 18.70 -4.04
C HIS A 100 0.85 17.28 -3.48
N ILE A 101 -0.25 16.61 -3.76
CA ILE A 101 -0.57 15.30 -3.23
C ILE A 101 -0.44 14.31 -4.37
N ALA A 102 0.58 13.47 -4.28
CA ALA A 102 0.74 12.31 -5.14
C ALA A 102 -0.28 11.23 -4.80
N PHE A 103 -0.45 10.26 -5.70
CA PHE A 103 -1.41 9.18 -5.48
C PHE A 103 -1.06 8.35 -4.24
N ILE A 104 0.23 8.09 -4.00
CA ILE A 104 0.68 7.36 -2.81
C ILE A 104 0.34 8.09 -1.51
N GLU A 105 0.52 9.40 -1.46
CA GLU A 105 0.13 10.23 -0.30
C GLU A 105 -1.39 10.18 -0.07
N TYR A 106 -2.16 10.28 -1.16
CA TYR A 106 -3.60 10.09 -1.09
C TYR A 106 -3.98 8.70 -0.52
N LEU A 107 -3.30 7.63 -0.94
CA LEU A 107 -3.53 6.28 -0.41
C LEU A 107 -3.21 6.18 1.09
N LEU A 108 -2.10 6.79 1.54
CA LEU A 108 -1.75 6.87 2.96
C LEU A 108 -2.87 7.54 3.77
N LEU A 109 -3.48 8.60 3.25
CA LEU A 109 -4.61 9.25 3.91
C LEU A 109 -5.91 8.45 3.82
N HIS A 110 -6.21 7.89 2.64
CA HIS A 110 -7.45 7.16 2.38
C HIS A 110 -7.53 5.90 3.26
N TYR A 111 -6.43 5.16 3.35
CA TYR A 111 -6.31 3.93 4.12
C TYR A 111 -5.66 4.12 5.49
N LYS A 112 -5.51 5.37 5.96
CA LYS A 112 -4.83 5.73 7.20
C LYS A 112 -5.17 4.83 8.38
N HIS A 113 -6.47 4.57 8.59
CA HIS A 113 -6.92 3.70 9.67
C HIS A 113 -6.35 2.27 9.59
N MET A 114 -6.39 1.66 8.41
CA MET A 114 -5.88 0.30 8.17
C MET A 114 -4.36 0.24 8.36
N ILE A 115 -3.65 1.25 7.84
CA ILE A 115 -2.19 1.35 7.97
C ILE A 115 -1.80 1.50 9.45
N LEU A 116 -2.49 2.36 10.20
CA LEU A 116 -2.25 2.52 11.63
C LEU A 116 -2.55 1.25 12.43
N GLN A 117 -3.57 0.47 12.04
CA GLN A 117 -3.85 -0.82 12.67
C GLN A 117 -2.69 -1.81 12.51
N GLU A 118 -2.15 -1.94 11.29
CA GLU A 118 -1.00 -2.83 11.07
C GLU A 118 0.26 -2.31 11.76
N TYR A 119 0.50 -1.00 11.74
CA TYR A 119 1.61 -0.38 12.46
C TYR A 119 1.58 -0.71 13.95
N TYR A 120 0.46 -0.48 14.65
CA TYR A 120 0.36 -0.77 16.09
C TYR A 120 0.32 -2.27 16.41
N LYS A 121 -0.13 -3.11 15.48
CA LYS A 121 -0.11 -4.56 15.63
C LYS A 121 1.32 -5.13 15.58
N ARG A 122 2.21 -4.51 14.80
CA ARG A 122 3.64 -4.87 14.75
C ARG A 122 4.42 -4.31 15.93
N HIS A 123 4.15 -3.05 16.28
CA HIS A 123 4.83 -2.35 17.37
C HIS A 123 4.09 -2.57 18.69
N THR A 124 4.11 -3.81 19.19
CA THR A 124 3.38 -4.23 20.40
C THR A 124 3.80 -3.48 21.67
N GLU A 125 4.97 -2.86 21.66
CA GLU A 125 5.49 -1.97 22.70
C GLU A 125 4.80 -0.59 22.72
N LEU A 126 4.18 -0.19 21.61
CA LEU A 126 3.43 1.05 21.50
C LEU A 126 1.95 0.78 21.81
N THR A 127 1.42 1.45 22.82
CA THR A 127 -0.04 1.47 23.03
C THR A 127 -0.65 2.46 22.03
N ALA A 128 -1.51 1.97 21.14
CA ALA A 128 -2.27 2.82 20.24
C ALA A 128 -3.05 3.87 21.05
N PRO A 129 -2.84 5.18 20.81
CA PRO A 129 -3.68 6.19 21.43
C PRO A 129 -5.14 5.95 21.02
N LYS A 130 -6.08 6.10 21.96
CA LYS A 130 -7.51 5.75 21.76
C LYS A 130 -8.06 6.34 20.45
N ASP A 131 -7.74 7.60 20.21
CA ASP A 131 -8.29 8.37 19.10
C ASP A 131 -7.70 7.97 17.73
N HIS A 132 -6.56 7.26 17.68
CA HIS A 132 -5.90 6.89 16.41
C HIS A 132 -6.65 5.80 15.64
N LEU A 133 -7.39 4.94 16.35
CA LEU A 133 -8.10 3.81 15.77
C LEU A 133 -9.63 3.99 15.82
N GLU A 134 -10.12 5.00 16.51
CA GLU A 134 -11.54 5.35 16.50
C GLU A 134 -11.92 6.14 15.23
N ASN A 135 -13.20 6.11 14.86
CA ASN A 135 -13.77 6.89 13.74
C ASN A 135 -12.94 6.85 12.43
N PHE A 136 -12.38 5.69 12.09
CA PHE A 136 -11.52 5.52 10.91
C PHE A 136 -10.33 6.49 10.85
N ALA A 137 -9.76 6.85 12.01
CA ALA A 137 -8.64 7.78 12.16
C ALA A 137 -8.90 9.20 11.58
N ILE A 138 -10.17 9.58 11.40
CA ILE A 138 -10.52 10.91 10.87
C ILE A 138 -10.20 12.00 11.89
N GLY A 139 -9.44 13.02 11.46
CA GLY A 139 -8.95 14.14 12.28
C GLY A 139 -7.64 13.85 13.00
N VAL A 140 -7.09 12.64 12.88
CA VAL A 140 -5.81 12.27 13.49
C VAL A 140 -4.67 12.81 12.64
N THR A 141 -3.76 13.58 13.25
CA THR A 141 -2.58 14.18 12.61
C THR A 141 -1.32 13.89 13.43
N GLY A 142 -0.15 14.19 12.87
CA GLY A 142 1.14 13.85 13.47
C GLY A 142 1.49 12.36 13.33
N VAL A 143 0.82 11.66 12.40
CA VAL A 143 1.00 10.21 12.18
C VAL A 143 1.73 9.90 10.88
N GLY A 144 2.11 10.91 10.09
CA GLY A 144 2.85 10.74 8.84
C GLY A 144 4.07 9.81 8.95
N TYR A 145 4.81 9.89 10.07
CA TYR A 145 5.94 8.98 10.34
C TYR A 145 5.51 7.51 10.42
N ALA A 146 4.46 7.19 11.18
CA ALA A 146 3.98 5.81 11.33
C ALA A 146 3.43 5.26 10.02
N LEU A 147 2.75 6.11 9.23
CA LEU A 147 2.27 5.74 7.91
C LEU A 147 3.42 5.42 6.95
N LEU A 148 4.48 6.24 7.00
CA LEU A 148 5.63 6.08 6.13
C LEU A 148 6.48 4.86 6.48
N GLU A 149 6.70 4.60 7.76
CA GLU A 149 7.41 3.42 8.24
C GLU A 149 6.66 2.14 7.85
N GLU A 150 5.35 2.10 8.06
CA GLU A 150 4.56 0.93 7.69
C GLU A 150 4.51 0.75 6.16
N LEU A 151 4.44 1.82 5.37
CA LEU A 151 4.49 1.75 3.91
C LEU A 151 5.75 1.03 3.39
N PHE A 152 6.89 1.21 4.04
CA PHE A 152 8.13 0.54 3.64
C PHE A 152 8.38 -0.80 4.33
N THR A 153 7.46 -1.23 5.19
CA THR A 153 7.53 -2.52 5.88
C THR A 153 6.78 -3.57 5.07
N MET A 154 7.53 -4.50 4.46
CA MET A 154 6.93 -5.57 3.67
C MET A 154 6.12 -6.52 4.55
N PRO A 155 4.92 -6.96 4.10
CA PRO A 155 4.06 -7.75 4.95
C PRO A 155 4.54 -9.19 5.10
N GLU A 156 4.30 -9.77 6.27
CA GLU A 156 4.65 -11.17 6.53
C GLU A 156 3.85 -12.08 5.59
N GLY A 157 4.53 -13.04 4.95
CA GLY A 157 3.90 -13.93 3.98
C GLY A 157 3.91 -13.42 2.54
N MET A 158 4.49 -12.25 2.28
CA MET A 158 4.78 -11.81 0.91
C MET A 158 5.85 -12.73 0.31
N ASN A 159 5.44 -13.64 -0.57
CA ASN A 159 6.36 -14.54 -1.28
C ASN A 159 6.64 -14.02 -2.71
N GLU A 160 7.72 -14.51 -3.31
CA GLU A 160 8.14 -14.12 -4.66
C GLU A 160 7.04 -14.36 -5.72
N GLU A 161 6.24 -15.42 -5.55
CA GLU A 161 5.12 -15.74 -6.45
C GLU A 161 4.02 -14.67 -6.42
N LEU A 162 3.60 -14.21 -5.23
CA LEU A 162 2.61 -13.15 -5.09
C LEU A 162 3.18 -11.82 -5.59
N GLU A 163 4.45 -11.53 -5.30
CA GLU A 163 5.09 -10.29 -5.79
C GLU A 163 5.09 -10.27 -7.31
N LYS A 164 5.51 -11.37 -7.92
CA LYS A 164 5.52 -11.53 -9.36
C LYS A 164 4.11 -11.41 -9.95
N ALA A 165 3.10 -12.01 -9.32
CA ALA A 165 1.72 -11.89 -9.77
C ALA A 165 1.21 -10.44 -9.73
N ILE A 166 1.56 -9.66 -8.69
CA ILE A 166 1.26 -8.22 -8.63
C ILE A 166 1.97 -7.49 -9.78
N SER A 167 3.27 -7.73 -9.98
CA SER A 167 4.02 -7.04 -11.03
C SER A 167 3.57 -7.43 -12.45
N GLU A 168 3.19 -8.69 -12.69
CA GLU A 168 2.60 -9.16 -13.96
C GLU A 168 1.24 -8.49 -14.22
N PHE A 169 0.40 -8.35 -13.19
CA PHE A 169 -0.88 -7.62 -13.29
C PHE A 169 -0.67 -6.17 -13.75
N TYR A 170 0.28 -5.44 -13.15
CA TYR A 170 0.57 -4.06 -13.56
C TYR A 170 1.31 -3.96 -14.89
N ALA A 171 2.15 -4.94 -15.25
CA ALA A 171 2.77 -5.00 -16.57
C ALA A 171 1.69 -5.09 -17.67
N ALA A 172 0.72 -6.01 -17.51
CA ALA A 172 -0.40 -6.14 -18.43
C ALA A 172 -1.27 -4.87 -18.49
N LYS A 173 -1.51 -4.24 -17.33
CA LYS A 173 -2.24 -2.96 -17.25
C LYS A 173 -1.51 -1.85 -18.02
N ARG A 174 -0.20 -1.69 -17.82
CA ARG A 174 0.65 -0.70 -18.52
C ARG A 174 0.66 -0.94 -20.02
N GLU A 175 0.79 -2.19 -20.46
CA GLU A 175 0.72 -2.53 -21.89
C GLU A 175 -0.62 -2.13 -22.51
N ARG A 176 -1.72 -2.40 -21.81
CA ARG A 176 -3.07 -2.01 -22.26
C ARG A 176 -3.20 -0.48 -22.34
N GLU A 177 -2.73 0.24 -21.33
CA GLU A 177 -2.80 1.71 -21.31
C GLU A 177 -1.92 2.33 -22.42
N ASN A 178 -0.73 1.79 -22.67
CA ASN A 178 0.13 2.26 -23.75
C ASN A 178 -0.50 2.03 -25.12
N LYS A 179 -1.15 0.87 -25.33
CA LYS A 179 -1.93 0.60 -26.55
C LYS A 179 -3.08 1.59 -26.71
N ILE A 180 -3.82 1.89 -25.63
CA ILE A 180 -4.91 2.87 -25.68
C ILE A 180 -4.37 4.26 -26.05
N LYS A 181 -3.28 4.73 -25.42
CA LYS A 181 -2.66 6.02 -25.75
C LYS A 181 -2.17 6.10 -27.19
N ASP A 182 -1.54 5.03 -27.69
CA ASP A 182 -1.10 4.94 -29.08
C ASP A 182 -2.28 4.99 -30.05
N LEU A 183 -3.35 4.25 -29.78
CA LEU A 183 -4.59 4.31 -30.58
C LEU A 183 -5.29 5.67 -30.49
N GLU A 184 -5.32 6.30 -29.31
CA GLU A 184 -5.83 7.66 -29.14
C GLU A 184 -5.06 8.62 -30.03
N SER A 185 -3.73 8.60 -30.00
CA SER A 185 -2.90 9.47 -30.84
C SER A 185 -3.17 9.27 -32.34
N LYS A 186 -3.30 8.02 -32.79
CA LYS A 186 -3.59 7.65 -34.19
C LYS A 186 -5.02 8.01 -34.61
N SER A 187 -5.96 8.03 -33.66
CA SER A 187 -7.37 8.33 -33.91
C SER A 187 -7.64 9.80 -34.28
N HIS A 188 -6.71 10.71 -33.96
CA HIS A 188 -6.83 12.14 -34.28
C HIS A 188 -6.45 12.48 -35.73
N GLY A 189 -5.90 11.53 -36.49
CA GLY A 189 -5.56 11.74 -37.89
C GLY A 189 -6.77 11.78 -38.83
N GLU A 190 -6.52 12.05 -40.11
CA GLU A 190 -7.52 11.95 -41.18
C GLU A 190 -7.37 10.64 -41.97
N GLY A 191 -8.46 10.16 -42.56
CA GLY A 191 -8.47 8.99 -43.45
C GLY A 191 -8.75 7.64 -42.78
N VAL A 192 -8.56 6.57 -43.56
CA VAL A 192 -8.96 5.19 -43.18
C VAL A 192 -8.15 4.65 -42.00
N GLY A 193 -6.89 5.06 -41.85
CA GLY A 193 -6.05 4.69 -40.71
C GLY A 193 -6.59 5.20 -39.37
N ALA A 194 -7.03 6.46 -39.33
CA ALA A 194 -7.64 7.05 -38.13
C ALA A 194 -8.99 6.42 -37.80
N LEU A 195 -9.80 6.08 -38.82
CA LEU A 195 -11.04 5.33 -38.63
C LEU A 195 -10.80 3.92 -38.05
N ARG A 196 -9.76 3.22 -38.50
CA ARG A 196 -9.35 1.93 -37.92
C ARG A 196 -8.94 2.08 -36.45
N ALA A 197 -8.12 3.09 -36.13
CA ALA A 197 -7.70 3.37 -34.76
C ALA A 197 -8.89 3.70 -33.85
N LYS A 198 -9.87 4.50 -34.32
CA LYS A 198 -11.13 4.78 -33.59
C LYS A 198 -11.92 3.51 -33.32
N ASN A 199 -12.04 2.63 -34.31
CA ASN A 199 -12.77 1.36 -34.16
C ASN A 199 -12.06 0.41 -33.20
N GLU A 200 -10.73 0.29 -33.29
CA GLU A 200 -9.94 -0.56 -32.39
C GLU A 200 -9.95 -0.02 -30.96
N LEU A 201 -9.87 1.30 -30.78
CA LEU A 201 -10.02 1.95 -29.48
C LEU A 201 -11.40 1.70 -28.89
N ALA A 202 -12.47 1.87 -29.67
CA ALA A 202 -13.83 1.56 -29.23
C ALA A 202 -13.98 0.08 -28.88
N GLN A 203 -13.35 -0.83 -29.64
CA GLN A 203 -13.30 -2.26 -29.33
C GLN A 203 -12.50 -2.55 -28.07
N MET A 204 -11.39 -1.87 -27.79
CA MET A 204 -10.59 -2.04 -26.56
C MET A 204 -11.27 -1.48 -25.32
N GLN A 205 -12.06 -0.41 -25.49
CA GLN A 205 -12.88 0.19 -24.43
C GLN A 205 -14.14 -0.64 -24.16
N ALA A 206 -14.73 -1.23 -25.20
CA ALA A 206 -15.85 -2.17 -25.11
C ALA A 206 -15.39 -3.60 -24.77
N GLN A 207 -14.12 -3.92 -24.97
CA GLN A 207 -13.56 -5.23 -24.68
C GLN A 207 -13.69 -5.49 -23.19
N ASP A 208 -14.28 -6.65 -22.96
CA ASP A 208 -14.84 -7.14 -21.73
C ASP A 208 -13.82 -7.11 -20.58
N GLN A 209 -14.31 -6.83 -19.38
CA GLN A 209 -13.53 -6.83 -18.13
C GLN A 209 -12.94 -8.21 -17.83
N THR A 210 -13.22 -9.23 -18.65
CA THR A 210 -12.77 -10.62 -18.50
C THR A 210 -11.28 -10.76 -18.29
N GLU A 211 -10.43 -10.05 -19.03
CA GLU A 211 -8.97 -10.16 -18.83
C GLU A 211 -8.55 -9.57 -17.49
N THR A 212 -9.10 -8.41 -17.11
CA THR A 212 -8.90 -7.84 -15.77
C THR A 212 -9.40 -8.81 -14.70
N ASN A 213 -10.59 -9.38 -14.86
CA ASN A 213 -11.19 -10.33 -13.94
C ASN A 213 -10.35 -11.61 -13.82
N LYS A 214 -9.78 -12.12 -14.92
CA LYS A 214 -8.87 -13.28 -14.91
C LYS A 214 -7.60 -12.98 -14.14
N MET A 215 -7.02 -11.79 -14.34
CA MET A 215 -5.82 -11.40 -13.61
C MET A 215 -6.13 -11.15 -12.12
N GLU A 216 -7.28 -10.56 -11.79
CA GLU A 216 -7.78 -10.44 -10.41
C GLU A 216 -7.99 -11.82 -9.76
N MET A 217 -8.56 -12.79 -10.49
CA MET A 217 -8.70 -14.17 -10.01
C MET A 217 -7.33 -14.83 -9.75
N THR A 218 -6.36 -14.60 -10.63
CA THR A 218 -4.99 -15.11 -10.49
C THR A 218 -4.31 -14.50 -9.28
N LEU A 219 -4.46 -13.19 -9.06
CA LEU A 219 -3.94 -12.50 -7.89
C LEU A 219 -4.59 -13.02 -6.60
N ASN A 220 -5.91 -13.20 -6.60
CA ASN A 220 -6.63 -13.77 -5.46
C ASN A 220 -6.19 -15.21 -5.16
N ALA A 221 -5.90 -16.01 -6.18
CA ALA A 221 -5.36 -17.36 -6.01
C ALA A 221 -3.94 -17.33 -5.40
N ALA A 222 -3.06 -16.46 -5.93
CA ALA A 222 -1.71 -16.27 -5.40
C ALA A 222 -1.74 -15.78 -3.94
N LYS A 223 -2.60 -14.82 -3.62
CA LYS A 223 -2.81 -14.31 -2.25
C LYS A 223 -3.29 -15.43 -1.31
N ARG A 224 -4.27 -16.23 -1.72
CA ARG A 224 -4.77 -17.37 -0.92
C ARG A 224 -3.68 -18.42 -0.70
N LYS A 225 -2.83 -18.66 -1.69
CA LYS A 225 -1.69 -19.57 -1.58
C LYS A 225 -0.66 -19.03 -0.60
N ALA A 226 -0.29 -17.76 -0.73
CA ALA A 226 0.63 -17.07 0.18
C ALA A 226 0.13 -17.11 1.64
N LEU A 227 -1.15 -16.85 1.89
CA LEU A 227 -1.77 -16.93 3.23
C LEU A 227 -1.72 -18.34 3.84
N LYS A 228 -1.88 -19.40 3.03
CA LYS A 228 -1.79 -20.78 3.52
C LYS A 228 -0.37 -21.17 3.89
N HIS A 229 0.61 -20.74 3.09
CA HIS A 229 2.01 -20.97 3.38
C HIS A 229 2.48 -20.14 4.59
N SER A 230 2.11 -18.86 4.67
CA SER A 230 2.46 -18.02 5.81
C SER A 230 1.82 -18.52 7.11
N GLY A 231 0.57 -18.98 7.10
CA GLY A 231 -0.07 -19.57 8.28
C GLY A 231 0.59 -20.86 8.77
N SER A 232 1.05 -21.72 7.86
CA SER A 232 1.73 -22.99 8.22
C SER A 232 3.19 -22.78 8.63
N GLU A 233 3.91 -21.87 7.97
CA GLU A 233 5.28 -21.48 8.32
C GLU A 233 5.33 -20.65 9.61
N ALA A 234 4.39 -19.72 9.83
CA ALA A 234 4.29 -18.97 11.09
C ALA A 234 3.94 -19.88 12.27
N LEU A 235 3.13 -20.92 12.07
CA LEU A 235 2.87 -21.93 13.09
C LEU A 235 4.12 -22.77 13.40
N ALA A 236 4.90 -23.13 12.38
CA ALA A 236 6.14 -23.87 12.52
C ALA A 236 7.25 -23.03 13.17
N GLN A 237 7.34 -21.74 12.84
CA GLN A 237 8.28 -20.80 13.47
C GLN A 237 7.89 -20.49 14.92
N LYS A 238 6.59 -20.29 15.22
CA LYS A 238 6.13 -20.15 16.61
C LYS A 238 6.42 -21.40 17.44
N LYS A 239 6.25 -22.60 16.89
CA LYS A 239 6.64 -23.85 17.57
C LYS A 239 8.15 -23.94 17.81
N LYS A 240 8.98 -23.59 16.81
CA LYS A 240 10.44 -23.56 16.99
C LYS A 240 10.89 -22.53 18.03
N GLN A 241 10.32 -21.34 18.02
CA GLN A 241 10.63 -20.30 19.01
C GLN A 241 10.22 -20.73 20.42
N GLN A 242 9.05 -21.35 20.59
CA GLN A 242 8.62 -21.91 21.87
C GLN A 242 9.57 -23.03 22.34
N GLU A 243 9.99 -23.93 21.45
CA GLU A 243 10.95 -25.00 21.78
C GLU A 243 12.34 -24.44 22.15
N GLU A 244 12.81 -23.40 21.48
CA GLU A 244 14.09 -22.75 21.80
C GLU A 244 14.02 -21.98 23.13
N GLU A 245 12.90 -21.33 23.42
CA GLU A 245 12.67 -20.63 24.69
C GLU A 245 12.54 -21.61 25.86
N GLU A 246 11.87 -22.74 25.66
CA GLU A 246 11.83 -23.83 26.64
C GLU A 246 13.22 -24.43 26.87
N LYS A 247 14.00 -24.68 25.81
CA LYS A 247 15.39 -25.17 25.93
C LYS A 247 16.28 -24.18 26.68
N LYS A 248 16.15 -22.88 26.43
CA LYS A 248 16.88 -21.85 27.19
C LYS A 248 16.50 -21.86 28.67
N LYS A 249 15.19 -21.90 29.00
CA LYS A 249 14.72 -22.01 30.40
C LYS A 249 15.24 -23.28 31.09
N LEU A 250 15.31 -24.39 30.35
CA LEU A 250 15.81 -25.67 30.88
C LEU A 250 17.33 -25.64 31.11
N MET A 251 18.10 -24.99 30.23
CA MET A 251 19.54 -24.79 30.43
C MET A 251 19.84 -23.84 31.59
N GLU A 252 19.13 -22.72 31.70
CA GLU A 252 19.25 -21.79 32.82
C GLU A 252 18.86 -22.45 34.15
N GLY A 253 17.80 -23.27 34.16
CA GLY A 253 17.42 -24.08 35.32
C GLY A 253 18.51 -25.06 35.73
N ARG A 254 19.13 -25.75 34.76
CA ARG A 254 20.26 -26.68 35.03
C ARG A 254 21.50 -25.95 35.53
N GLN A 255 21.78 -24.75 35.02
CA GLN A 255 22.93 -23.96 35.45
C GLN A 255 22.76 -23.45 36.88
N LYS A 256 21.57 -22.95 37.23
CA LYS A 256 21.22 -22.56 38.62
C LYS A 256 21.28 -23.74 39.59
N MET A 257 20.90 -24.94 39.16
CA MET A 257 21.01 -26.15 39.99
C MET A 257 22.46 -26.58 40.20
N LYS A 258 23.32 -26.47 39.17
CA LYS A 258 24.77 -26.74 39.31
C LYS A 258 25.43 -25.73 40.24
N GLU A 259 25.11 -24.44 40.12
CA GLU A 259 25.63 -23.40 41.01
C GLU A 259 25.20 -23.62 42.47
N LYS A 260 23.95 -24.01 42.70
CA LYS A 260 23.46 -24.37 44.04
C LYS A 260 24.15 -25.62 44.61
N SER A 261 24.40 -26.64 43.78
CA SER A 261 25.09 -27.86 44.20
C SER A 261 26.55 -27.58 44.58
N ALA A 262 27.26 -26.78 43.78
CA ALA A 262 28.63 -26.38 44.09
C ALA A 262 28.73 -25.55 45.39
N LEU A 263 27.71 -24.76 45.70
CA LEU A 263 27.63 -24.00 46.96
C LEU A 263 27.41 -24.91 48.18
N TRP A 264 26.80 -26.08 48.00
CA TRP A 264 26.55 -27.06 49.06
C TRP A 264 27.75 -27.99 49.30
N GLU A 265 28.56 -28.27 48.27
CA GLU A 265 29.80 -29.06 48.41
C GLU A 265 30.98 -28.28 49.02
N GLN A 266 30.89 -26.95 49.11
CA GLN A 266 31.88 -26.08 49.77
C GLN A 266 31.59 -25.82 51.26
N LYS A 267 30.61 -26.50 51.86
CA LYS A 267 30.35 -26.48 53.31
C LYS A 267 30.65 -27.83 53.93
#